data_AF-A0A9P8W1H4-F1
#
_entry.id   AF-A0A9P8W1H4-F1
#
_cell.length_a   1.000
_cell.length_b   1.000
_cell.length_c   1.000
_cell.angle_alpha   90.00
_cell.angle_beta   90.00
_cell.angle_gamma   90.00
#
_symmetry.space_group_name_H-M   'P 1'
#
loop_
_entity.id
_entity.type
_entity.pdbx_description
1 polymer ?
#
loop_
_entity_poly.entity_id
_entity_poly.type
_entity_poly.pdbx_seq_one_letter_code
_entity_poly.pdbx_strand_id
1 'polypeptide(L)'
;MGPGLVFFFSFLLLPLSRPLPLLHLHPSRLTLRVAMAWVRDESRPGKKGGDEGGPEAPILALELEENETGGEKQNDTILYRGYTKIPLRTGILSVSQLPTLSSMIPWVGHLLGLQNNSARYVNRLIASTAAPIFTINIPFKRIIVASPSMDRNLSRHTSETGLAQILAFVGPRVFSLGPKTIDVILDADPRPLHKVKFGDVDNLKALSERSGVFVWDEMDKMPASSEVDLAHWMFGLTVSATANAVWGVENPWRMDREFAEEFMNLSETFDSLSRPFAWLTARSAYKSRKFLSTRLRDFHQQHRESRVQTVAHGINVVAHSDPDWETNPDYFNIEMVSALGLLATPSTLSVWLMRHLLATPDMLRIVVQEVSQLQDIPGENTGAPRLDIADVRTLCPWLVAAWYENLRLHMTGVPRLARHDFNLNLPGSDPLSVSQGDIFLLPMCASNLDANTWGPDAASFIPGRFINADGTLNNSLIRKVRAFGVAGNLCPGRVFGFEVAMMVVAGMLRDFDIKSIDGRDFWVPDVRRGFNVGFERYADDVKVALARR
;
A
#
# COMPACT_ATOMS: atom_id res chain seq x y z
N MET A 1 11.32 9.19 39.64
CA MET A 1 12.12 8.51 38.59
C MET A 1 12.16 9.42 37.38
N GLY A 2 13.37 9.80 36.96
CA GLY A 2 13.66 11.03 36.20
C GLY A 2 13.37 11.03 34.69
N PRO A 3 13.63 12.17 34.01
CA PRO A 3 13.17 12.52 32.67
C PRO A 3 13.91 11.82 31.50
N GLY A 4 14.43 10.61 31.71
CA GLY A 4 15.26 9.88 30.74
C GLY A 4 14.51 9.08 29.67
N LEU A 5 13.17 8.96 29.73
CA LEU A 5 12.43 8.03 28.85
C LEU A 5 12.20 8.55 27.43
N VAL A 6 12.10 9.87 27.22
CA VAL A 6 11.77 10.45 25.90
C VAL A 6 12.96 10.39 24.94
N PHE A 7 14.19 10.54 25.43
CA PHE A 7 15.39 10.40 24.61
C PHE A 7 15.70 8.93 24.23
N PHE A 8 15.30 7.96 25.06
CA PHE A 8 15.54 6.54 24.79
C PHE A 8 14.71 5.99 23.61
N PHE A 9 13.50 6.50 23.39
CA PHE A 9 12.64 6.05 22.29
C PHE A 9 13.15 6.49 20.90
N SER A 10 13.86 7.62 20.81
CA SER A 10 14.43 8.10 19.54
C SER A 10 15.63 7.27 19.07
N PHE A 11 16.38 6.65 19.99
CA PHE A 11 17.54 5.81 19.65
C PHE A 11 17.16 4.39 19.22
N LEU A 12 16.02 3.86 19.69
CA LEU A 12 15.57 2.49 19.40
C LEU A 12 14.96 2.29 17.99
N LEU A 13 14.70 3.37 17.25
CA LEU A 13 14.09 3.34 15.91
C LEU A 13 15.06 3.66 14.76
N LEU A 14 16.35 3.82 15.06
CA LEU A 14 17.40 4.03 14.04
C LEU A 14 17.99 2.68 13.60
N PRO A 15 18.12 2.40 12.29
CA PRO A 15 18.97 1.32 11.85
C PRO A 15 20.43 1.66 12.19
N LEU A 16 21.05 0.87 13.08
CA LEU A 16 22.46 0.97 13.42
C LEU A 16 23.31 0.54 12.21
N SER A 17 23.58 1.48 11.32
CA SER A 17 24.54 1.30 10.22
C SER A 17 25.33 2.58 9.98
N ARG A 18 26.16 2.98 10.98
CA ARG A 18 27.43 3.74 10.93
C ARG A 18 27.67 4.53 12.23
N PRO A 19 28.92 4.72 12.69
CA PRO A 19 29.23 5.50 13.89
C PRO A 19 29.09 7.01 13.61
N LEU A 20 28.37 7.73 14.47
CA LEU A 20 28.25 9.19 14.43
C LEU A 20 29.44 9.85 15.17
N PRO A 21 30.01 10.96 14.67
CA PRO A 21 31.02 11.72 15.40
C PRO A 21 30.36 12.60 16.47
N LEU A 22 31.01 12.70 17.63
CA LEU A 22 30.61 13.52 18.77
C LEU A 22 30.69 15.02 18.41
N LEU A 23 29.56 15.72 18.48
CA LEU A 23 29.49 17.19 18.45
C LEU A 23 28.99 17.70 19.80
N HIS A 24 29.85 18.44 20.50
CA HIS A 24 29.52 19.16 21.73
C HIS A 24 28.60 20.35 21.41
N LEU A 25 27.44 20.43 22.05
CA LEU A 25 26.57 21.61 22.06
C LEU A 25 26.41 22.12 23.50
N HIS A 26 26.56 23.44 23.66
CA HIS A 26 26.57 24.19 24.91
C HIS A 26 25.13 24.48 25.40
N PRO A 27 24.82 24.47 26.71
CA PRO A 27 23.45 24.51 27.20
C PRO A 27 23.03 25.93 27.63
N SER A 28 22.05 26.53 26.95
CA SER A 28 21.22 27.59 27.55
C SER A 28 20.03 27.95 26.66
N ARG A 29 18.84 27.93 27.27
CA ARG A 29 17.48 28.27 26.76
C ARG A 29 16.59 27.11 26.33
N LEU A 30 16.15 26.31 27.31
CA LEU A 30 14.87 25.59 27.30
C LEU A 30 14.52 25.28 28.76
N THR A 31 13.38 25.80 29.24
CA THR A 31 12.87 25.49 30.59
C THR A 31 11.58 24.71 30.42
N LEU A 32 11.58 23.45 30.84
CA LEU A 32 10.39 22.59 30.85
C LEU A 32 9.63 22.84 32.16
N ARG A 33 8.37 23.30 32.10
CA ARG A 33 7.48 23.31 33.26
C ARG A 33 6.40 22.25 33.08
N VAL A 34 6.22 21.42 34.11
CA VAL A 34 5.14 20.43 34.20
C VAL A 34 4.15 20.94 35.24
N ALA A 35 2.89 21.13 34.85
CA ALA A 35 1.81 21.47 35.77
C ALA A 35 0.73 20.37 35.71
N MET A 36 0.27 19.92 36.88
CA MET A 36 -0.91 19.05 36.99
C MET A 36 -2.13 19.92 37.27
N ALA A 37 -3.18 19.78 36.46
CA ALA A 37 -4.48 20.42 36.71
C ALA A 37 -5.59 19.36 36.74
N TRP A 38 -6.53 19.55 37.67
CA TRP A 38 -7.71 18.70 37.85
C TRP A 38 -8.91 19.40 37.21
N VAL A 39 -9.60 18.75 36.27
CA VAL A 39 -10.79 19.30 35.62
C VAL A 39 -12.04 18.63 36.18
N ARG A 40 -12.96 19.43 36.74
CA ARG A 40 -14.30 18.99 37.15
C ARG A 40 -15.24 19.04 35.93
N ASP A 41 -15.97 17.97 35.68
CA ASP A 41 -17.02 17.90 34.64
C ASP A 41 -18.29 18.61 35.13
N GLU A 42 -18.64 19.76 34.54
CA GLU A 42 -19.86 20.52 34.88
C GLU A 42 -21.08 20.18 34.00
N SER A 43 -21.03 19.11 33.20
CA SER A 43 -22.13 18.76 32.28
C SER A 43 -23.22 17.84 32.88
N ARG A 44 -23.80 18.18 34.05
CA ARG A 44 -25.04 17.52 34.54
C ARG A 44 -25.99 18.47 35.29
N PRO A 45 -27.23 18.71 34.81
CA PRO A 45 -28.24 19.39 35.60
C PRO A 45 -28.93 18.41 36.56
N GLY A 46 -28.72 18.62 37.87
CA GLY A 46 -29.64 18.30 38.98
C GLY A 46 -30.10 16.85 39.17
N LYS A 47 -29.51 16.14 40.14
CA LYS A 47 -30.22 15.24 41.07
C LYS A 47 -29.51 15.20 42.42
N LYS A 48 -30.22 15.60 43.48
CA LYS A 48 -29.85 15.36 44.88
C LYS A 48 -30.08 13.88 45.21
N GLY A 49 -29.15 13.26 45.93
CA GLY A 49 -29.29 11.92 46.54
C GLY A 49 -28.09 11.02 46.23
N GLY A 50 -27.36 10.60 47.26
CA GLY A 50 -26.04 10.00 47.18
C GLY A 50 -25.96 8.61 46.54
N ASP A 51 -24.83 8.31 45.91
CA ASP A 51 -23.86 7.32 46.38
C ASP A 51 -22.55 7.37 45.54
N GLU A 52 -21.44 7.10 46.24
CA GLU A 52 -20.07 6.72 45.86
C GLU A 52 -19.40 7.20 44.54
N GLY A 53 -18.23 7.84 44.71
CA GLY A 53 -17.37 8.40 43.65
C GLY A 53 -16.53 7.38 42.88
N GLY A 54 -16.35 7.64 41.58
CA GLY A 54 -15.38 6.96 40.70
C GLY A 54 -14.06 7.74 40.56
N PRO A 55 -12.97 7.11 40.11
CA PRO A 55 -11.63 7.71 40.17
C PRO A 55 -11.43 8.79 39.11
N GLU A 56 -10.95 9.96 39.55
CA GLU A 56 -10.40 11.01 38.70
C GLU A 56 -9.06 10.55 38.09
N ALA A 57 -8.88 10.70 36.78
CA ALA A 57 -7.63 10.37 36.08
C ALA A 57 -6.82 11.64 35.77
N PRO A 58 -5.51 11.71 36.10
CA PRO A 58 -4.70 12.88 35.79
C PRO A 58 -4.31 12.91 34.30
N ILE A 59 -4.42 14.09 33.68
CA ILE A 59 -3.89 14.36 32.33
C ILE A 59 -2.56 15.12 32.49
N LEU A 60 -1.49 14.59 31.91
CA LEU A 60 -0.18 15.24 31.85
C LEU A 60 -0.12 16.10 30.58
N ALA A 61 -0.16 17.42 30.71
CA ALA A 61 0.06 18.35 29.59
C ALA A 61 1.53 18.78 29.55
N LEU A 62 2.16 18.70 28.38
CA LEU A 62 3.50 19.21 28.10
C LEU A 62 3.38 20.32 27.06
N GLU A 63 3.55 21.58 27.49
CA GLU A 63 3.66 22.73 26.58
C GLU A 63 5.14 23.08 26.34
N LEU A 64 5.47 23.32 25.08
CA LEU A 64 6.72 23.96 24.64
C LEU A 64 6.34 25.31 24.04
N GLU A 65 6.68 26.41 24.73
CA GLU A 65 6.52 27.76 24.17
C GLU A 65 7.74 28.13 23.31
N GLU A 66 7.50 28.41 22.03
CA GLU A 66 8.37 29.28 21.22
C GLU A 66 7.75 30.69 21.26
N ASN A 67 8.55 31.67 21.70
CA ASN A 67 8.18 33.08 21.65
C ASN A 67 8.26 33.58 20.20
N GLU A 68 7.12 33.78 19.54
CA GLU A 68 6.98 34.79 18.49
C GLU A 68 5.51 35.23 18.34
N THR A 69 5.36 36.47 17.88
CA THR A 69 4.29 37.42 18.17
C THR A 69 2.95 37.20 17.47
N GLY A 70 1.85 37.36 18.22
CA GLY A 70 0.60 37.98 17.77
C GLY A 70 -0.29 37.18 16.81
N GLY A 71 -1.15 36.32 17.35
CA GLY A 71 -2.27 35.70 16.64
C GLY A 71 -3.17 34.91 17.59
N GLU A 72 -4.47 35.07 17.45
CA GLU A 72 -5.52 34.50 18.32
C GLU A 72 -5.37 32.98 18.49
N LYS A 73 -5.20 32.50 19.74
CA LYS A 73 -5.10 31.07 20.06
C LYS A 73 -6.49 30.43 20.02
N GLN A 74 -6.80 29.69 18.97
CA GLN A 74 -7.95 28.79 18.92
C GLN A 74 -7.53 27.43 19.50
N ASN A 75 -8.09 27.08 20.66
CA ASN A 75 -7.86 25.80 21.34
C ASN A 75 -8.58 24.67 20.58
N ASP A 76 -7.90 24.03 19.63
CA ASP A 76 -8.39 22.84 18.95
C ASP A 76 -8.19 21.58 19.81
N THR A 77 -9.18 21.32 20.67
CA THR A 77 -9.37 19.99 21.27
C THR A 77 -10.04 19.11 20.22
N ILE A 78 -9.34 18.08 19.72
CA ILE A 78 -9.93 17.03 18.88
C ILE A 78 -10.91 16.24 19.76
N LEU A 79 -12.18 16.64 19.75
CA LEU A 79 -13.27 15.90 20.36
C LEU A 79 -13.62 14.71 19.46
N TYR A 80 -13.12 13.52 19.82
CA TYR A 80 -13.73 12.28 19.34
C TYR A 80 -15.20 12.28 19.79
N ARG A 81 -16.12 12.35 18.81
CA ARG A 81 -17.56 12.30 19.04
C ARG A 81 -17.88 11.08 19.90
N GLY A 82 -18.54 11.30 21.04
CA GLY A 82 -18.81 10.28 22.05
C GLY A 82 -19.51 9.05 21.44
N TYR A 83 -18.87 7.90 21.57
CA TYR A 83 -19.38 6.62 21.09
C TYR A 83 -20.51 6.14 22.00
N THR A 84 -21.68 5.86 21.42
CA THR A 84 -22.72 5.07 22.08
C THR A 84 -22.20 3.64 22.19
N LYS A 85 -21.67 3.25 23.36
CA LYS A 85 -21.37 1.85 23.65
C LYS A 85 -22.65 1.05 23.49
N ILE A 86 -22.69 0.13 22.52
CA ILE A 86 -23.71 -0.91 22.48
C ILE A 86 -23.61 -1.65 23.83
N PRO A 87 -24.69 -1.76 24.63
CA PRO A 87 -24.67 -2.58 25.82
C PRO A 87 -24.33 -4.01 25.40
N LEU A 88 -23.20 -4.53 25.89
CA LEU A 88 -22.84 -5.94 25.67
C LEU A 88 -23.97 -6.79 26.26
N ARG A 89 -24.78 -7.38 25.38
CA ARG A 89 -25.76 -8.39 25.78
C ARG A 89 -24.99 -9.65 26.18
N THR A 90 -25.49 -10.38 27.18
CA THR A 90 -25.03 -11.73 27.48
C THR A 90 -25.01 -12.58 26.19
N GLY A 91 -23.86 -13.15 25.85
CA GLY A 91 -23.66 -13.93 24.61
C GLY A 91 -23.01 -13.19 23.43
N ILE A 92 -22.33 -12.05 23.67
CA ILE A 92 -21.53 -11.34 22.65
C ILE A 92 -20.13 -11.07 23.21
N LEU A 93 -19.09 -11.46 22.46
CA LEU A 93 -17.69 -11.21 22.80
C LEU A 93 -17.27 -9.79 22.43
N SER A 94 -16.46 -9.17 23.27
CA SER A 94 -15.75 -7.92 22.95
C SER A 94 -14.35 -8.21 22.38
N VAL A 95 -13.80 -7.28 21.60
CA VAL A 95 -12.42 -7.40 21.08
C VAL A 95 -11.38 -7.59 22.20
N SER A 96 -11.62 -7.04 23.39
CA SER A 96 -10.77 -7.27 24.57
C SER A 96 -10.77 -8.70 25.10
N GLN A 97 -11.77 -9.51 24.75
CA GLN A 97 -11.85 -10.92 25.14
C GLN A 97 -11.19 -11.86 24.13
N LEU A 98 -10.75 -11.36 22.96
CA LEU A 98 -9.95 -12.15 22.04
C LEU A 98 -8.57 -12.46 22.63
N PRO A 99 -7.98 -13.62 22.30
CA PRO A 99 -6.59 -13.90 22.66
C PRO A 99 -5.68 -12.77 22.18
N THR A 100 -4.85 -12.25 23.08
CA THR A 100 -3.81 -11.28 22.73
C THR A 100 -2.48 -12.00 22.70
N LEU A 101 -1.82 -12.01 21.53
CA LEU A 101 -0.46 -12.54 21.44
C LEU A 101 0.51 -11.47 21.93
N SER A 102 1.46 -11.87 22.79
CA SER A 102 2.55 -11.01 23.23
C SER A 102 3.71 -11.07 22.24
N SER A 103 4.60 -10.09 22.34
CA SER A 103 5.89 -10.09 21.65
C SER A 103 7.01 -10.08 22.68
N MET A 104 8.22 -10.48 22.26
CA MET A 104 9.40 -10.55 23.13
C MET A 104 9.71 -9.20 23.81
N ILE A 105 9.53 -8.10 23.08
CA ILE A 105 9.67 -6.74 23.61
C ILE A 105 8.26 -6.19 23.81
N PRO A 106 7.80 -5.98 25.05
CA PRO A 106 6.46 -5.45 25.31
C PRO A 106 6.19 -4.14 24.55
N TRP A 107 4.94 -3.96 24.11
CA TRP A 107 4.41 -2.76 23.42
C TRP A 107 4.97 -2.45 22.03
N VAL A 108 6.27 -2.63 21.80
CA VAL A 108 6.95 -2.27 20.53
C VAL A 108 7.37 -3.48 19.69
N GLY A 109 7.44 -4.68 20.27
CA GLY A 109 7.93 -5.87 19.58
C GLY A 109 7.14 -6.24 18.34
N HIS A 110 5.81 -6.10 18.37
CA HIS A 110 4.97 -6.30 17.17
C HIS A 110 5.25 -5.26 16.09
N LEU A 111 5.43 -3.99 16.46
CA LEU A 111 5.76 -2.92 15.51
C LEU A 111 7.10 -3.19 14.82
N LEU A 112 8.13 -3.58 15.58
CA LEU A 112 9.44 -3.94 15.05
C LEU A 112 9.38 -5.20 14.17
N GLY A 113 8.59 -6.20 14.58
CA GLY A 113 8.35 -7.41 13.78
C GLY A 113 7.74 -7.09 12.42
N LEU A 114 6.72 -6.23 12.41
CA LEU A 114 6.05 -5.76 11.19
C LEU A 114 6.99 -4.91 10.32
N GLN A 115 7.82 -4.05 10.90
CA GLN A 115 8.79 -3.24 10.13
C GLN A 115 9.94 -4.08 9.56
N ASN A 116 10.37 -5.14 10.24
CA ASN A 116 11.51 -5.93 9.78
C ASN A 116 11.12 -7.02 8.77
N ASN A 117 9.94 -7.63 8.93
CA ASN A 117 9.53 -8.82 8.18
C ASN A 117 8.09 -8.79 7.65
N SER A 118 7.32 -7.72 7.91
CA SER A 118 5.93 -7.52 7.47
C SER A 118 5.10 -8.81 7.46
N ALA A 119 4.73 -9.31 6.27
CA ALA A 119 4.00 -10.56 6.03
C ALA A 119 4.55 -11.77 6.79
N ARG A 120 5.87 -12.00 6.71
CA ARG A 120 6.50 -13.17 7.32
C ARG A 120 6.38 -13.14 8.85
N TYR A 121 6.38 -11.95 9.44
CA TYR A 121 6.12 -11.81 10.87
C TYR A 121 4.69 -12.21 11.24
N VAL A 122 3.71 -11.74 10.48
CA VAL A 122 2.30 -12.06 10.70
C VAL A 122 2.04 -13.57 10.51
N ASN A 123 2.66 -14.18 9.51
CA ASN A 123 2.57 -15.64 9.28
C ASN A 123 3.10 -16.44 10.47
N ARG A 124 4.23 -16.03 11.05
CA ARG A 124 4.75 -16.68 12.27
C ARG A 124 3.78 -16.55 13.45
N LEU A 125 3.11 -15.41 13.59
CA LEU A 125 2.10 -15.21 14.63
C LEU A 125 0.90 -16.14 14.42
N ILE A 126 0.38 -16.24 13.20
CA ILE A 126 -0.74 -17.15 12.88
C ILE A 126 -0.35 -18.59 13.16
N ALA A 127 0.84 -19.02 12.74
CA ALA A 127 1.33 -20.38 12.98
C ALA A 127 1.55 -20.69 14.47
N SER A 128 1.71 -19.68 15.32
CA SER A 128 1.94 -19.84 16.76
C SER A 128 0.65 -20.02 17.59
N THR A 129 -0.53 -19.94 16.98
CA THR A 129 -1.81 -20.02 17.69
C THR A 129 -2.84 -20.85 16.93
N ALA A 130 -3.71 -21.55 17.67
CA ALA A 130 -4.89 -22.21 17.10
C ALA A 130 -6.08 -21.25 16.95
N ALA A 131 -6.00 -20.04 17.52
CA ALA A 131 -7.09 -19.07 17.49
C ALA A 131 -7.29 -18.54 16.06
N PRO A 132 -8.51 -18.64 15.49
CA PRO A 132 -8.76 -18.20 14.11
C PRO A 132 -8.74 -16.66 13.99
N ILE A 133 -8.91 -15.96 15.11
CA ILE A 133 -8.84 -14.51 15.25
C ILE A 133 -8.20 -14.17 16.59
N PHE A 134 -7.29 -13.21 16.59
CA PHE A 134 -6.56 -12.79 17.79
C PHE A 134 -6.18 -11.31 17.67
N THR A 135 -5.59 -10.75 18.73
CA THR A 135 -5.15 -9.36 18.74
C THR A 135 -3.66 -9.25 18.97
N ILE A 136 -3.06 -8.23 18.36
CA ILE A 136 -1.71 -7.75 18.68
C ILE A 136 -1.80 -6.28 19.06
N ASN A 137 -0.97 -5.86 20.01
CA ASN A 137 -0.88 -4.46 20.41
C ASN A 137 0.36 -3.82 19.80
N ILE A 138 0.16 -2.72 19.08
CA ILE A 138 1.21 -1.76 18.75
C ILE A 138 1.01 -0.50 19.62
N PRO A 139 2.01 0.39 19.77
CA PRO A 139 1.99 1.43 20.80
C PRO A 139 0.74 2.32 20.87
N PHE A 140 0.05 2.52 19.75
CA PHE A 140 -1.10 3.41 19.61
C PHE A 140 -2.39 2.70 19.20
N LYS A 141 -2.38 1.38 18.98
CA LYS A 141 -3.56 0.66 18.48
C LYS A 141 -3.51 -0.83 18.78
N ARG A 142 -4.68 -1.41 19.04
CA ARG A 142 -4.90 -2.85 18.99
C ARG A 142 -5.34 -3.24 17.58
N ILE A 143 -4.63 -4.18 16.97
CA ILE A 143 -4.94 -4.72 15.65
C ILE A 143 -5.53 -6.12 15.83
N ILE A 144 -6.66 -6.36 15.18
CA ILE A 144 -7.29 -7.67 15.07
C ILE A 144 -6.62 -8.39 13.90
N VAL A 145 -5.98 -9.52 14.14
CA VAL A 145 -5.40 -10.37 13.10
C VAL A 145 -6.36 -11.52 12.85
N ALA A 146 -6.83 -11.64 11.62
CA ALA A 146 -7.73 -12.72 11.22
C ALA A 146 -6.97 -13.75 10.37
N SER A 147 -6.97 -15.01 10.78
CA SER A 147 -6.39 -16.09 9.99
C SER A 147 -7.17 -16.32 8.68
N PRO A 148 -6.56 -16.96 7.66
CA PRO A 148 -7.23 -17.34 6.42
C PRO A 148 -8.57 -18.08 6.60
N SER A 149 -8.71 -18.86 7.68
CA SER A 149 -9.95 -19.57 8.00
C SER A 149 -11.17 -18.66 8.20
N MET A 150 -10.94 -17.37 8.51
CA MET A 150 -11.99 -16.37 8.72
C MET A 150 -12.45 -15.67 7.44
N ASP A 151 -11.83 -15.94 6.29
CA ASP A 151 -12.13 -15.27 5.01
C ASP A 151 -13.63 -15.30 4.67
N ARG A 152 -14.28 -16.47 4.84
CA ARG A 152 -15.71 -16.66 4.55
C ARG A 152 -16.62 -15.87 5.49
N ASN A 153 -16.22 -15.70 6.74
CA ASN A 153 -17.01 -14.98 7.73
C ASN A 153 -16.88 -13.48 7.48
N LEU A 154 -15.65 -13.02 7.24
CA LEU A 154 -15.36 -11.62 6.90
C LEU A 154 -15.94 -11.19 5.55
N SER A 155 -16.07 -12.11 4.59
CA SER A 155 -16.66 -11.78 3.27
C SER A 155 -18.15 -11.40 3.34
N ARG A 156 -18.83 -11.71 4.45
CA ARG A 156 -20.21 -11.28 4.69
C ARG A 156 -20.30 -9.84 5.20
N HIS A 157 -19.17 -9.25 5.59
CA HIS A 157 -19.05 -7.91 6.17
C HIS A 157 -18.22 -6.98 5.27
N THR A 158 -18.34 -7.16 3.95
CA THR A 158 -17.62 -6.33 2.97
C THR A 158 -18.06 -4.89 3.04
N SER A 159 -19.33 -4.60 3.29
CA SER A 159 -19.88 -3.23 3.38
C SER A 159 -19.36 -2.48 4.62
N GLU A 160 -19.18 -3.21 5.71
CA GLU A 160 -18.88 -2.72 7.05
C GLU A 160 -17.39 -2.49 7.26
N THR A 161 -16.54 -3.01 6.36
CA THR A 161 -15.09 -2.83 6.44
C THR A 161 -14.53 -2.22 5.16
N GLY A 162 -13.52 -1.36 5.28
CA GLY A 162 -12.95 -0.67 4.13
C GLY A 162 -11.45 -0.40 4.24
N LEU A 163 -10.75 -0.51 3.10
CA LEU A 163 -9.32 -0.22 2.99
C LEU A 163 -9.06 1.28 2.94
N ALA A 164 -9.86 2.04 2.17
CA ALA A 164 -9.67 3.49 2.03
C ALA A 164 -9.74 4.20 3.39
N GLN A 165 -10.59 3.72 4.30
CA GLN A 165 -10.75 4.27 5.65
C GLN A 165 -9.51 4.10 6.54
N ILE A 166 -8.53 3.28 6.16
CA ILE A 166 -7.22 3.27 6.84
C ILE A 166 -6.52 4.62 6.73
N LEU A 167 -6.83 5.44 5.71
CA LEU A 167 -6.34 6.81 5.58
C LEU A 167 -6.78 7.70 6.74
N ALA A 168 -7.85 7.39 7.48
CA ALA A 168 -8.18 8.13 8.70
C ALA A 168 -7.08 8.02 9.78
N PHE A 169 -6.29 6.95 9.76
CA PHE A 169 -5.20 6.73 10.72
C PHE A 169 -3.85 7.19 10.19
N VAL A 170 -3.53 6.86 8.93
CA VAL A 170 -2.21 7.15 8.34
C VAL A 170 -2.18 8.48 7.59
N GLY A 171 -3.32 8.95 7.09
CA GLY A 171 -3.49 10.13 6.24
C GLY A 171 -2.89 11.41 6.81
N PRO A 172 -3.24 11.83 8.04
CA PRO A 172 -2.74 13.08 8.59
C PRO A 172 -1.21 13.10 8.72
N ARG A 173 -0.59 11.98 9.12
CA ARG A 173 0.86 11.90 9.32
C ARG A 173 1.64 11.65 8.02
N VAL A 174 1.20 10.69 7.22
CA VAL A 174 1.91 10.23 6.02
C VAL A 174 1.61 11.11 4.83
N PHE A 175 0.38 11.57 4.67
CA PHE A 175 -0.09 12.30 3.47
C PHE A 175 -0.52 13.74 3.75
N SER A 176 -0.38 14.23 4.99
CA SER A 176 -0.78 15.58 5.39
C SER A 176 -2.26 15.89 5.13
N LEU A 177 -3.14 14.87 5.21
CA LEU A 177 -4.58 15.05 5.02
C LEU A 177 -5.20 15.84 6.18
N GLY A 178 -6.02 16.84 5.83
CA GLY A 178 -6.79 17.64 6.76
C GLY A 178 -8.01 16.90 7.34
N PRO A 179 -8.54 17.36 8.50
CA PRO A 179 -9.63 16.68 9.21
C PRO A 179 -10.92 16.56 8.40
N LYS A 180 -11.30 17.61 7.66
CA LYS A 180 -12.50 17.57 6.79
C LYS A 180 -12.43 16.45 5.75
N THR A 181 -11.25 16.25 5.15
CA THR A 181 -11.03 15.17 4.18
C THR A 181 -11.06 13.80 4.84
N ILE A 182 -10.58 13.68 6.09
CA ILE A 182 -10.71 12.44 6.87
C ILE A 182 -12.18 12.08 7.12
N ASP A 183 -13.01 13.05 7.48
CA ASP A 183 -14.44 12.83 7.69
C ASP A 183 -15.11 12.34 6.40
N VAL A 184 -14.81 12.99 5.27
CA VAL A 184 -15.29 12.56 3.94
C VAL A 184 -14.86 11.12 3.63
N ILE A 185 -13.61 10.74 3.90
CA ILE A 185 -13.12 9.37 3.65
C ILE A 185 -13.84 8.34 4.52
N LEU A 186 -14.13 8.68 5.79
CA LEU A 186 -14.83 7.78 6.71
C LEU A 186 -16.26 7.53 6.24
N ASP A 187 -16.94 8.56 5.74
CA ASP A 187 -18.32 8.49 5.30
C ASP A 187 -18.45 7.89 3.88
N ALA A 188 -17.55 8.23 2.96
CA ALA A 188 -17.64 7.83 1.56
C ALA A 188 -17.22 6.37 1.32
N ASP A 189 -17.96 5.68 0.45
CA ASP A 189 -17.54 4.40 -0.13
C ASP A 189 -17.01 4.63 -1.56
N PRO A 190 -15.70 4.49 -1.81
CA PRO A 190 -15.15 4.73 -3.14
C PRO A 190 -15.40 3.59 -4.14
N ARG A 191 -15.89 2.42 -3.68
CA ARG A 191 -16.02 1.22 -4.53
C ARG A 191 -16.95 1.39 -5.73
N PRO A 192 -18.14 2.00 -5.62
CA PRO A 192 -19.02 2.20 -6.78
C PRO A 192 -18.33 3.01 -7.88
N LEU A 193 -17.65 4.09 -7.49
CA LEU A 193 -16.92 4.97 -8.41
C LEU A 193 -15.76 4.22 -9.09
N HIS A 194 -14.96 3.50 -8.31
CA HIS A 194 -13.88 2.69 -8.85
C HIS A 194 -14.38 1.58 -9.77
N LYS A 195 -15.54 0.96 -9.47
CA LYS A 195 -16.14 -0.07 -10.32
C LYS A 195 -16.56 0.49 -11.68
N VAL A 196 -17.07 1.72 -11.73
CA VAL A 196 -17.40 2.37 -13.01
C VAL A 196 -16.13 2.64 -13.83
N LYS A 197 -15.09 3.18 -13.19
CA LYS A 197 -13.87 3.59 -13.91
C LYS A 197 -12.95 2.43 -14.33
N PHE A 198 -12.90 1.34 -13.56
CA PHE A 198 -11.99 0.21 -13.80
C PHE A 198 -12.69 -1.13 -14.01
N GLY A 199 -14.03 -1.20 -13.91
CA GLY A 199 -14.79 -2.44 -14.09
C GLY A 199 -15.64 -2.48 -15.34
N ASP A 200 -15.84 -1.33 -16.00
CA ASP A 200 -16.50 -1.24 -17.30
C ASP A 200 -15.54 -1.66 -18.43
N VAL A 201 -16.05 -2.44 -19.38
CA VAL A 201 -15.23 -3.07 -20.43
C VAL A 201 -14.65 -2.04 -21.39
N ASP A 202 -15.44 -1.04 -21.78
CA ASP A 202 -15.00 -0.01 -22.72
C ASP A 202 -13.98 0.91 -22.06
N ASN A 203 -14.19 1.27 -20.79
CA ASN A 203 -13.21 2.03 -20.01
C ASN A 203 -11.88 1.27 -19.86
N LEU A 204 -11.94 -0.04 -19.54
CA LEU A 204 -10.76 -0.88 -19.43
C LEU A 204 -9.99 -0.94 -20.75
N LYS A 205 -10.70 -1.18 -21.86
CA LYS A 205 -10.10 -1.20 -23.20
C LYS A 205 -9.39 0.13 -23.50
N ALA A 206 -10.04 1.26 -23.27
CA ALA A 206 -9.45 2.58 -23.49
C ALA A 206 -8.24 2.88 -22.58
N LEU A 207 -8.23 2.38 -21.34
CA LEU A 207 -7.07 2.49 -20.45
C LEU A 207 -5.91 1.62 -20.94
N SER A 208 -6.21 0.40 -21.38
CA SER A 208 -5.26 -0.55 -21.95
C SER A 208 -4.60 0.02 -23.21
N GLU A 209 -5.40 0.47 -24.17
CA GLU A 209 -4.93 1.05 -25.43
C GLU A 209 -3.98 2.24 -25.18
N ARG A 210 -4.37 3.17 -24.31
CA ARG A 210 -3.53 4.34 -23.94
C ARG A 210 -2.22 3.96 -23.26
N SER A 211 -2.23 2.89 -22.45
CA SER A 211 -1.00 2.39 -21.82
C SER A 211 -0.11 1.72 -22.86
N GLY A 212 -0.69 0.89 -23.72
CA GLY A 212 0.00 0.18 -24.79
C GLY A 212 0.69 1.15 -25.73
N VAL A 213 -0.04 2.12 -26.29
CA VAL A 213 0.54 3.15 -27.18
C VAL A 213 1.78 3.78 -26.56
N PHE A 214 1.73 4.14 -25.27
CA PHE A 214 2.88 4.70 -24.58
C PHE A 214 4.04 3.69 -24.44
N VAL A 215 3.78 2.47 -23.99
CA VAL A 215 4.82 1.44 -23.81
C VAL A 215 5.56 1.17 -25.11
N TRP A 216 4.81 0.98 -26.21
CA TRP A 216 5.38 0.67 -27.51
C TRP A 216 6.18 1.83 -28.08
N ASP A 217 5.65 3.06 -28.02
CA ASP A 217 6.37 4.26 -28.45
C ASP A 217 7.69 4.43 -27.71
N GLU A 218 7.75 4.15 -26.40
CA GLU A 218 8.98 4.26 -25.62
C GLU A 218 9.98 3.15 -25.94
N MET A 219 9.52 1.91 -26.14
CA MET A 219 10.38 0.81 -26.58
C MET A 219 10.94 1.04 -27.99
N ASP A 220 10.15 1.60 -28.91
CA ASP A 220 10.55 1.91 -30.29
C ASP A 220 11.64 2.98 -30.38
N LYS A 221 11.63 3.95 -29.46
CA LYS A 221 12.66 5.00 -29.39
C LYS A 221 13.99 4.47 -28.87
N MET A 222 14.04 3.28 -28.29
CA MET A 222 15.27 2.73 -27.74
C MET A 222 16.29 2.44 -28.85
N PRO A 223 17.57 2.83 -28.67
CA PRO A 223 18.65 2.40 -29.54
C PRO A 223 18.75 0.88 -29.65
N ALA A 224 19.45 0.39 -30.68
CA ALA A 224 19.69 -1.04 -30.90
C ALA A 224 20.35 -1.75 -29.69
N SER A 225 21.13 -1.02 -28.90
CA SER A 225 21.68 -1.49 -27.62
C SER A 225 21.62 -0.37 -26.59
N SER A 226 21.13 -0.68 -25.40
CA SER A 226 21.04 0.27 -24.28
C SER A 226 21.48 -0.39 -22.97
N GLU A 227 22.23 0.33 -22.15
CA GLU A 227 22.55 -0.08 -20.78
C GLU A 227 21.60 0.61 -19.80
N VAL A 228 20.91 -0.17 -18.98
CA VAL A 228 19.93 0.35 -18.00
C VAL A 228 20.04 -0.36 -16.66
N ASP A 229 19.68 0.34 -15.59
CA ASP A 229 19.30 -0.28 -14.32
C ASP A 229 17.89 -0.87 -14.49
N LEU A 230 17.77 -2.21 -14.53
CA LEU A 230 16.59 -2.93 -15.01
C LEU A 230 15.33 -2.56 -14.24
N ALA A 231 15.36 -2.66 -12.91
CA ALA A 231 14.21 -2.39 -12.06
C ALA A 231 13.81 -0.92 -12.14
N HIS A 232 14.78 0.00 -12.07
CA HIS A 232 14.53 1.43 -12.19
C HIS A 232 13.86 1.78 -13.52
N TRP A 233 14.40 1.29 -14.64
CA TRP A 233 13.86 1.54 -15.97
C TRP A 233 12.46 0.93 -16.16
N MET A 234 12.29 -0.35 -15.81
CA MET A 234 11.00 -1.03 -15.92
C MET A 234 9.91 -0.39 -15.06
N PHE A 235 10.27 0.02 -13.84
CA PHE A 235 9.35 0.69 -12.95
C PHE A 235 8.95 2.04 -13.53
N GLY A 236 9.90 2.84 -14.05
CA GLY A 236 9.62 4.10 -14.72
C GLY A 236 8.71 3.95 -15.93
N LEU A 237 8.96 2.95 -16.79
CA LEU A 237 8.13 2.63 -17.94
C LEU A 237 6.70 2.26 -17.54
N THR A 238 6.56 1.36 -16.55
CA THR A 238 5.25 0.90 -16.07
C THR A 238 4.48 2.03 -15.37
N VAL A 239 5.16 2.86 -14.57
CA VAL A 239 4.57 4.06 -13.95
C VAL A 239 4.05 5.01 -15.02
N SER A 240 4.87 5.33 -16.02
CA SER A 240 4.53 6.28 -17.06
C SER A 240 3.40 5.77 -17.96
N ALA A 241 3.38 4.49 -18.30
CA ALA A 241 2.30 3.86 -19.06
C ALA A 241 0.97 3.97 -18.31
N THR A 242 0.97 3.60 -17.03
CA THR A 242 -0.21 3.65 -16.17
C THR A 242 -0.67 5.10 -15.95
N ALA A 243 0.26 6.03 -15.75
CA ALA A 243 -0.02 7.45 -15.59
C ALA A 243 -0.61 8.05 -16.88
N ASN A 244 -0.08 7.70 -18.05
CA ASN A 244 -0.59 8.14 -19.35
C ASN A 244 -2.07 7.76 -19.55
N ALA A 245 -2.48 6.59 -19.08
CA ALA A 245 -3.86 6.14 -19.16
C ALA A 245 -4.78 6.78 -18.10
N VAL A 246 -4.32 6.89 -16.85
CA VAL A 246 -5.18 7.29 -15.72
C VAL A 246 -5.18 8.80 -15.47
N TRP A 247 -4.03 9.45 -15.61
CA TRP A 247 -3.82 10.90 -15.48
C TRP A 247 -3.77 11.63 -16.83
N GLY A 248 -3.90 10.90 -17.94
CA GLY A 248 -3.85 11.48 -19.28
C GLY A 248 -2.42 11.72 -19.77
N VAL A 249 -2.31 12.18 -21.02
CA VAL A 249 -1.01 12.37 -21.70
C VAL A 249 -0.15 13.42 -21.00
N GLU A 250 -0.79 14.49 -20.51
CA GLU A 250 -0.13 15.55 -19.75
C GLU A 250 -0.09 15.18 -18.26
N ASN A 251 0.99 14.54 -17.82
CA ASN A 251 1.17 14.18 -16.42
C ASN A 251 2.65 14.30 -15.98
N PRO A 252 2.92 14.65 -14.71
CA PRO A 252 4.28 14.91 -14.25
C PRO A 252 5.11 13.63 -14.10
N TRP A 253 4.50 12.46 -13.89
CA TRP A 253 5.23 11.18 -13.84
C TRP A 253 5.98 10.85 -15.14
N ARG A 254 5.49 11.37 -16.27
CA ARG A 254 6.12 11.21 -17.57
C ARG A 254 6.94 12.45 -17.96
N MET A 255 6.37 13.64 -17.77
CA MET A 255 6.91 14.88 -18.33
C MET A 255 7.99 15.54 -17.46
N ASP A 256 8.06 15.17 -16.17
CA ASP A 256 9.03 15.69 -15.22
C ASP A 256 9.84 14.53 -14.63
N ARG A 257 11.10 14.43 -15.10
CA ARG A 257 12.02 13.37 -14.68
C ARG A 257 12.32 13.44 -13.18
N GLU A 258 12.52 14.64 -12.62
CA GLU A 258 12.81 14.81 -11.20
C GLU A 258 11.59 14.39 -10.36
N PHE A 259 10.38 14.71 -10.83
CA PHE A 259 9.14 14.23 -10.22
C PHE A 259 9.02 12.71 -10.24
N ALA A 260 9.31 12.06 -11.36
CA ALA A 260 9.25 10.61 -11.49
C ALA A 260 10.25 9.90 -10.54
N GLU A 261 11.48 10.40 -10.47
CA GLU A 261 12.54 9.88 -9.59
C GLU A 261 12.16 10.04 -8.11
N GLU A 262 11.67 11.21 -7.70
CA GLU A 262 11.22 11.46 -6.33
C GLU A 262 9.96 10.66 -5.97
N PHE A 263 9.05 10.42 -6.93
CA PHE A 263 7.89 9.56 -6.73
C PHE A 263 8.31 8.11 -6.47
N MET A 264 9.26 7.59 -7.24
CA MET A 264 9.82 6.25 -7.00
C MET A 264 10.43 6.17 -5.59
N ASN A 265 11.27 7.13 -5.20
CA ASN A 265 11.85 7.17 -3.86
C ASN A 265 10.78 7.23 -2.75
N LEU A 266 9.75 8.07 -2.91
CA LEU A 266 8.65 8.14 -1.96
C LEU A 266 7.88 6.80 -1.90
N SER A 267 7.64 6.16 -3.05
CA SER A 267 6.90 4.90 -3.13
C SER A 267 7.57 3.77 -2.33
N GLU A 268 8.89 3.80 -2.23
CA GLU A 268 9.68 2.83 -1.45
C GLU A 268 9.83 3.20 0.02
N THR A 269 9.66 4.47 0.37
CA THR A 269 10.02 5.00 1.69
C THR A 269 8.85 5.61 2.47
N PHE A 270 7.64 5.71 1.90
CA PHE A 270 6.51 6.40 2.52
C PHE A 270 6.15 5.86 3.91
N ASP A 271 6.37 4.56 4.18
CA ASP A 271 6.07 3.97 5.48
C ASP A 271 6.93 4.57 6.60
N SER A 272 8.12 5.07 6.27
CA SER A 272 9.00 5.77 7.22
C SER A 272 8.41 7.10 7.72
N LEU A 273 7.47 7.72 6.99
CA LEU A 273 6.80 8.96 7.42
C LEU A 273 5.92 8.78 8.65
N SER A 274 5.59 7.54 9.00
CA SER A 274 4.88 7.23 10.25
C SER A 274 5.76 7.34 11.50
N ARG A 275 7.09 7.45 11.34
CA ARG A 275 8.04 7.55 12.46
C ARG A 275 7.92 8.91 13.17
N PRO A 276 8.15 8.97 14.49
CA PRO A 276 8.22 10.24 15.21
C PRO A 276 9.26 11.19 14.60
N PHE A 277 8.96 12.49 14.56
CA PHE A 277 9.84 13.51 13.99
C PHE A 277 10.32 13.14 12.57
N ALA A 278 9.40 12.82 11.67
CA ALA A 278 9.69 12.35 10.31
C ALA A 278 10.65 13.26 9.52
N TRP A 279 10.62 14.58 9.78
CA TRP A 279 11.57 15.54 9.20
C TRP A 279 13.05 15.24 9.55
N LEU A 280 13.30 14.48 10.63
CA LEU A 280 14.62 14.01 11.07
C LEU A 280 14.82 12.51 10.81
N THR A 281 13.85 11.67 11.19
CA THR A 281 13.95 10.20 11.17
C THR A 281 13.59 9.56 9.82
N ALA A 282 12.98 10.33 8.93
CA ALA A 282 12.54 9.95 7.60
C ALA A 282 12.85 11.05 6.57
N ARG A 283 14.01 11.72 6.72
CA ARG A 283 14.43 12.89 5.92
C ARG A 283 14.22 12.74 4.41
N SER A 284 14.55 11.57 3.85
CA SER A 284 14.38 11.30 2.42
C SER A 284 12.89 11.37 2.03
N ALA A 285 12.05 10.49 2.60
CA ALA A 285 10.60 10.50 2.36
C ALA A 285 9.93 11.85 2.67
N TYR A 286 10.38 12.54 3.72
CA TYR A 286 9.83 13.84 4.12
C TYR A 286 10.10 14.92 3.06
N LYS A 287 11.32 14.96 2.51
CA LYS A 287 11.68 15.87 1.42
C LYS A 287 10.94 15.54 0.14
N SER A 288 10.91 14.26 -0.26
CA SER A 288 10.19 13.80 -1.45
C SER A 288 8.71 14.15 -1.40
N ARG A 289 8.03 13.88 -0.28
CA ARG A 289 6.62 14.26 -0.11
C ARG A 289 6.39 15.75 -0.29
N LYS A 290 7.25 16.59 0.30
CA LYS A 290 7.13 18.06 0.17
C LYS A 290 7.33 18.48 -1.28
N PHE A 291 8.40 18.00 -1.93
CA PHE A 291 8.72 18.28 -3.32
C PHE A 291 7.57 17.89 -4.25
N LEU A 292 7.11 16.63 -4.15
CA LEU A 292 6.05 16.08 -4.99
C LEU A 292 4.72 16.82 -4.80
N SER A 293 4.33 17.15 -3.56
CA SER A 293 3.09 17.88 -3.28
C SER A 293 3.10 19.27 -3.93
N THR A 294 4.22 19.99 -3.85
CA THR A 294 4.38 21.31 -4.50
C THR A 294 4.37 21.17 -6.03
N ARG A 295 5.25 20.31 -6.58
CA ARG A 295 5.36 20.13 -8.04
C ARG A 295 4.07 19.63 -8.69
N LEU A 296 3.37 18.71 -8.04
CA LEU A 296 2.09 18.20 -8.55
C LEU A 296 1.04 19.31 -8.63
N ARG A 297 0.99 20.19 -7.63
CA ARG A 297 0.08 21.34 -7.63
C ARG A 297 0.41 22.31 -8.76
N ASP A 298 1.68 22.68 -8.89
CA ASP A 298 2.14 23.64 -9.92
C ASP A 298 1.86 23.10 -11.33
N PHE A 299 2.12 21.81 -11.57
CA PHE A 299 1.82 21.15 -12.83
C PHE A 299 0.31 21.21 -13.13
N HIS A 300 -0.52 20.81 -12.16
CA HIS A 300 -1.97 20.78 -12.35
C HIS A 300 -2.63 22.15 -12.52
N GLN A 301 -2.02 23.22 -12.01
CA GLN A 301 -2.46 24.59 -12.28
C GLN A 301 -2.25 24.97 -13.75
N GLN A 302 -1.19 24.46 -14.39
CA GLN A 302 -0.88 24.71 -15.80
C GLN A 302 -1.70 23.83 -16.74
N HIS A 303 -2.12 22.64 -16.28
CA HIS A 303 -2.81 21.62 -17.08
C HIS A 303 -4.26 21.38 -16.61
N ARG A 304 -4.98 22.44 -16.22
CA ARG A 304 -6.33 22.30 -15.63
C ARG A 304 -7.31 21.58 -16.54
N GLU A 305 -7.35 21.95 -17.83
CA GLU A 305 -8.35 21.46 -18.79
C GLU A 305 -8.23 19.94 -19.01
N SER A 306 -7.02 19.45 -19.22
CA SER A 306 -6.76 18.01 -19.37
C SER A 306 -6.96 17.25 -18.06
N ARG A 307 -6.49 17.80 -16.93
CA ARG A 307 -6.62 17.21 -15.59
C ARG A 307 -8.06 16.82 -15.25
N VAL A 308 -9.04 17.70 -15.46
CA VAL A 308 -10.43 17.46 -15.02
C VAL A 308 -11.15 16.35 -15.80
N GLN A 309 -10.59 15.95 -16.95
CA GLN A 309 -11.15 14.88 -17.80
C GLN A 309 -10.58 13.50 -17.46
N THR A 310 -9.59 13.43 -16.57
CA THR A 310 -8.84 12.21 -16.26
C THR A 310 -9.63 11.23 -15.39
N VAL A 311 -9.23 9.95 -15.44
CA VAL A 311 -9.75 8.96 -14.50
C VAL A 311 -9.32 9.28 -13.07
N ALA A 312 -8.08 9.78 -12.89
CA ALA A 312 -7.55 10.21 -11.60
C ALA A 312 -8.44 11.27 -10.93
N HIS A 313 -8.82 12.32 -11.67
CA HIS A 313 -9.76 13.32 -11.18
C HIS A 313 -11.13 12.68 -10.86
N GLY A 314 -11.61 11.84 -11.78
CA GLY A 314 -12.89 11.16 -11.64
C GLY A 314 -12.99 10.21 -10.43
N ILE A 315 -11.89 9.74 -9.84
CA ILE A 315 -11.88 8.92 -8.61
C ILE A 315 -11.48 9.70 -7.35
N ASN A 316 -11.13 10.98 -7.48
CA ASN A 316 -10.67 11.78 -6.36
C ASN A 316 -11.84 12.18 -5.46
N VAL A 317 -11.85 11.71 -4.22
CA VAL A 317 -12.97 11.95 -3.30
C VAL A 317 -13.21 13.44 -3.04
N VAL A 318 -12.14 14.25 -2.99
CA VAL A 318 -12.23 15.70 -2.73
C VAL A 318 -12.92 16.41 -3.90
N ALA A 319 -12.67 15.97 -5.14
CA ALA A 319 -13.32 16.54 -6.33
C ALA A 319 -14.85 16.38 -6.31
N HIS A 320 -15.35 15.34 -5.64
CA HIS A 320 -16.79 15.05 -5.54
C HIS A 320 -17.44 15.61 -4.28
N SER A 321 -16.64 15.89 -3.23
CA SER A 321 -17.16 16.29 -1.92
C SER A 321 -17.01 17.77 -1.61
N ASP A 322 -16.08 18.46 -2.28
CA ASP A 322 -15.73 19.86 -2.00
C ASP A 322 -16.00 20.73 -3.23
N PRO A 323 -16.92 21.72 -3.17
CA PRO A 323 -17.14 22.64 -4.29
C PRO A 323 -15.90 23.50 -4.61
N ASP A 324 -15.02 23.73 -3.63
CA ASP A 324 -13.81 24.54 -3.75
C ASP A 324 -12.54 23.66 -3.92
N TRP A 325 -12.71 22.41 -4.39
CA TRP A 325 -11.66 21.39 -4.49
C TRP A 325 -10.37 21.86 -5.18
N GLU A 326 -10.45 22.83 -6.09
CA GLU A 326 -9.29 23.36 -6.82
C GLU A 326 -8.25 24.02 -5.92
N THR A 327 -8.74 24.66 -4.84
CA THR A 327 -7.89 25.33 -3.85
C THR A 327 -7.58 24.42 -2.66
N ASN A 328 -8.26 23.28 -2.56
CA ASN A 328 -8.07 22.34 -1.47
C ASN A 328 -6.75 21.56 -1.63
N PRO A 329 -5.78 21.72 -0.72
CA PRO A 329 -4.51 21.00 -0.80
C PRO A 329 -4.68 19.48 -0.74
N ASP A 330 -5.76 18.98 -0.13
CA ASP A 330 -6.01 17.55 0.01
C ASP A 330 -6.46 16.89 -1.29
N TYR A 331 -6.95 17.64 -2.28
CA TYR A 331 -7.15 17.11 -3.63
C TYR A 331 -5.85 16.46 -4.14
N PHE A 332 -4.73 17.19 -4.03
CA PHE A 332 -3.42 16.73 -4.50
C PHE A 332 -2.84 15.62 -3.61
N ASN A 333 -3.07 15.70 -2.30
CA ASN A 333 -2.62 14.66 -1.37
C ASN A 333 -3.35 13.32 -1.63
N ILE A 334 -4.66 13.35 -1.90
CA ILE A 334 -5.44 12.16 -2.29
C ILE A 334 -5.01 11.61 -3.63
N GLU A 335 -4.65 12.49 -4.56
CA GLU A 335 -4.11 12.07 -5.84
C GLU A 335 -2.77 11.33 -5.67
N MET A 336 -1.89 11.81 -4.79
CA MET A 336 -0.65 11.11 -4.42
C MET A 336 -0.91 9.74 -3.79
N VAL A 337 -1.91 9.63 -2.90
CA VAL A 337 -2.33 8.33 -2.33
C VAL A 337 -2.80 7.38 -3.44
N SER A 338 -3.58 7.88 -4.39
CA SER A 338 -4.08 7.12 -5.53
C SER A 338 -2.94 6.66 -6.44
N ALA A 339 -1.95 7.51 -6.68
CA ALA A 339 -0.75 7.21 -7.45
C ALA A 339 0.09 6.10 -6.82
N LEU A 340 0.28 6.10 -5.49
CA LEU A 340 0.97 4.99 -4.81
C LEU A 340 0.26 3.64 -5.00
N GLY A 341 -1.08 3.64 -5.01
CA GLY A 341 -1.87 2.43 -5.25
C GLY A 341 -1.82 1.97 -6.71
N LEU A 342 -2.07 2.88 -7.65
CA LEU A 342 -2.25 2.57 -9.07
C LEU A 342 -0.93 2.46 -9.84
N LEU A 343 0.09 3.23 -9.51
CA LEU A 343 1.35 3.28 -10.27
C LEU A 343 2.40 2.36 -9.66
N ALA A 344 2.72 2.53 -8.36
CA ALA A 344 3.86 1.82 -7.76
C ALA A 344 3.65 0.29 -7.66
N THR A 345 2.40 -0.15 -7.43
CA THR A 345 2.07 -1.57 -7.26
C THR A 345 2.30 -2.40 -8.54
N PRO A 346 1.67 -2.09 -9.70
CA PRO A 346 1.93 -2.83 -10.93
C PRO A 346 3.39 -2.73 -11.36
N SER A 347 4.03 -1.56 -11.21
CA SER A 347 5.46 -1.39 -11.51
C SER A 347 6.35 -2.33 -10.69
N THR A 348 6.12 -2.42 -9.38
CA THR A 348 6.89 -3.32 -8.50
C THR A 348 6.69 -4.78 -8.90
N LEU A 349 5.46 -5.18 -9.22
CA LEU A 349 5.12 -6.55 -9.59
C LEU A 349 5.65 -6.95 -10.97
N SER A 350 5.71 -6.02 -11.92
CA SER A 350 6.35 -6.23 -13.23
C SER A 350 7.85 -6.50 -13.07
N VAL A 351 8.52 -5.75 -12.19
CA VAL A 351 9.94 -5.98 -11.87
C VAL A 351 10.13 -7.34 -11.21
N TRP A 352 9.34 -7.70 -10.21
CA TRP A 352 9.43 -9.02 -9.59
C TRP A 352 9.24 -10.16 -10.60
N LEU A 353 8.22 -10.04 -11.48
CA LEU A 353 7.98 -11.04 -12.52
C LEU A 353 9.20 -11.17 -13.45
N MET A 354 9.72 -10.07 -13.98
CA MET A 354 10.89 -10.09 -14.85
C MET A 354 12.11 -10.70 -14.14
N ARG A 355 12.38 -10.32 -12.89
CA ARG A 355 13.51 -10.83 -12.13
C ARG A 355 13.40 -12.33 -11.84
N HIS A 356 12.21 -12.86 -11.56
CA HIS A 356 11.98 -14.31 -11.45
C HIS A 356 12.22 -15.05 -12.76
N LEU A 357 11.73 -14.50 -13.88
CA LEU A 357 11.94 -15.09 -15.20
C LEU A 357 13.42 -15.12 -15.55
N LEU A 358 14.13 -13.99 -15.40
CA LEU A 358 15.56 -13.90 -15.67
C LEU A 358 16.39 -14.85 -14.79
N ALA A 359 16.01 -15.03 -13.52
CA ALA A 359 16.64 -15.98 -12.61
C ALA A 359 16.29 -17.46 -12.90
N THR A 360 15.39 -17.72 -13.85
CA THR A 360 14.93 -19.08 -14.22
C THR A 360 15.07 -19.31 -15.74
N PRO A 361 16.28 -19.57 -16.27
CA PRO A 361 16.54 -19.60 -17.71
C PRO A 361 15.67 -20.55 -18.54
N ASP A 362 15.35 -21.73 -18.01
CA ASP A 362 14.49 -22.70 -18.70
C ASP A 362 13.07 -22.15 -18.91
N MET A 363 12.55 -21.45 -17.92
CA MET A 363 11.23 -20.83 -17.98
C MET A 363 11.24 -19.58 -18.84
N LEU A 364 12.29 -18.76 -18.74
CA LEU A 364 12.48 -17.61 -19.61
C LEU A 364 12.40 -18.02 -21.07
N ARG A 365 13.05 -19.13 -21.46
CA ARG A 365 13.01 -19.65 -22.82
C ARG A 365 11.60 -20.04 -23.26
N ILE A 366 10.83 -20.71 -22.38
CA ILE A 366 9.43 -21.06 -22.66
C ILE A 366 8.59 -19.80 -22.85
N VAL A 367 8.71 -18.83 -21.95
CA VAL A 367 7.95 -17.57 -22.00
C VAL A 367 8.31 -16.73 -23.22
N VAL A 368 9.59 -16.65 -23.60
CA VAL A 368 10.02 -15.95 -24.82
C VAL A 368 9.41 -16.63 -26.06
N GLN A 369 9.35 -17.97 -26.10
CA GLN A 369 8.68 -18.69 -27.18
C GLN A 369 7.17 -18.39 -27.22
N GLU A 370 6.49 -18.37 -26.08
CA GLU A 370 5.07 -18.00 -26.01
C GLU A 370 4.81 -16.59 -26.53
N VAL A 371 5.58 -15.62 -26.05
CA VAL A 371 5.43 -14.21 -26.42
C VAL A 371 5.68 -14.01 -27.92
N SER A 372 6.57 -14.79 -28.53
CA SER A 372 6.81 -14.74 -29.99
C SER A 372 5.63 -15.22 -30.85
N GLN A 373 4.61 -15.85 -30.25
CA GLN A 373 3.40 -16.29 -30.95
C GLN A 373 2.29 -15.23 -30.96
N LEU A 374 2.43 -14.18 -30.14
CA LEU A 374 1.48 -13.09 -30.13
C LEU A 374 1.54 -12.32 -31.46
N GLN A 375 0.38 -11.83 -31.90
CA GLN A 375 0.28 -11.12 -33.16
C GLN A 375 0.75 -9.67 -33.03
N ASP A 376 1.31 -9.17 -34.11
CA ASP A 376 1.57 -7.75 -34.29
C ASP A 376 0.33 -7.05 -34.86
N ILE A 377 -0.03 -5.91 -34.28
CA ILE A 377 -1.04 -5.00 -34.81
C ILE A 377 -0.40 -3.65 -35.16
N PRO A 378 -0.98 -2.87 -36.10
CA PRO A 378 -0.41 -1.57 -36.46
C PRO A 378 -0.26 -0.65 -35.25
N GLY A 379 0.92 -0.04 -35.10
CA GLY A 379 1.16 1.02 -34.12
C GLY A 379 0.52 2.33 -34.55
N GLU A 380 0.02 3.10 -33.57
CA GLU A 380 -0.75 4.32 -33.84
C GLU A 380 0.16 5.52 -34.18
N ASN A 381 1.27 5.70 -33.47
CA ASN A 381 2.11 6.90 -33.58
C ASN A 381 3.40 6.68 -34.40
N THR A 382 4.17 5.62 -34.10
CA THR A 382 5.44 5.33 -34.78
C THR A 382 5.25 4.57 -36.09
N GLY A 383 4.06 3.98 -36.30
CA GLY A 383 3.79 3.02 -37.38
C GLY A 383 4.49 1.67 -37.21
N ALA A 384 5.29 1.48 -36.15
CA ALA A 384 5.89 0.20 -35.84
C ALA A 384 4.84 -0.78 -35.29
N PRO A 385 4.95 -2.08 -35.60
CA PRO A 385 4.02 -3.07 -35.08
C PRO A 385 4.10 -3.18 -33.55
N ARG A 386 2.94 -3.13 -32.89
CA ARG A 386 2.82 -3.40 -31.44
C ARG A 386 2.26 -4.78 -31.17
N LEU A 387 2.62 -5.38 -30.03
CA LEU A 387 2.02 -6.64 -29.59
C LEU A 387 0.54 -6.47 -29.27
N ASP A 388 -0.29 -7.34 -29.83
CA ASP A 388 -1.64 -7.56 -29.32
C ASP A 388 -1.58 -8.49 -28.11
N ILE A 389 -1.97 -7.96 -26.95
CA ILE A 389 -2.02 -8.69 -25.69
C ILE A 389 -3.41 -9.31 -25.41
N ALA A 390 -4.39 -9.15 -26.30
CA ALA A 390 -5.75 -9.66 -26.10
C ALA A 390 -5.76 -11.18 -25.82
N ASP A 391 -4.92 -11.93 -26.53
CA ASP A 391 -4.79 -13.38 -26.42
C ASP A 391 -3.65 -13.85 -25.50
N VAL A 392 -3.07 -12.96 -24.68
CA VAL A 392 -1.94 -13.33 -23.79
C VAL A 392 -2.28 -14.48 -22.84
N ARG A 393 -3.55 -14.62 -22.44
CA ARG A 393 -3.99 -15.70 -21.55
C ARG A 393 -4.05 -17.07 -22.23
N THR A 394 -4.25 -17.10 -23.54
CA THR A 394 -4.40 -18.33 -24.33
C THR A 394 -3.09 -18.71 -25.00
N LEU A 395 -2.35 -17.73 -25.52
CA LEU A 395 -1.09 -17.92 -26.24
C LEU A 395 0.15 -17.89 -25.32
N CYS A 396 0.05 -17.29 -24.12
CA CYS A 396 1.15 -17.23 -23.16
C CYS A 396 0.79 -17.79 -21.77
N PRO A 397 0.33 -19.06 -21.67
CA PRO A 397 -0.08 -19.63 -20.40
C PRO A 397 1.05 -19.68 -19.35
N TRP A 398 2.31 -19.90 -19.72
CA TRP A 398 3.44 -19.88 -18.77
C TRP A 398 3.77 -18.47 -18.27
N LEU A 399 3.69 -17.44 -19.12
CA LEU A 399 3.82 -16.06 -18.67
C LEU A 399 2.74 -15.70 -17.64
N VAL A 400 1.48 -16.07 -17.94
CA VAL A 400 0.35 -15.78 -17.04
C VAL A 400 0.42 -16.62 -15.76
N ALA A 401 0.88 -17.87 -15.84
CA ALA A 401 1.16 -18.69 -14.67
C ALA A 401 2.26 -18.08 -13.78
N ALA A 402 3.33 -17.57 -14.39
CA ALA A 402 4.41 -16.88 -13.70
C ALA A 402 3.93 -15.61 -13.01
N TRP A 403 3.04 -14.86 -13.66
CA TRP A 403 2.38 -13.70 -13.04
C TRP A 403 1.58 -14.08 -11.79
N TYR A 404 0.78 -15.13 -11.82
CA TYR A 404 0.00 -15.55 -10.65
C TYR A 404 0.87 -16.13 -9.53
N GLU A 405 1.96 -16.83 -9.86
CA GLU A 405 2.93 -17.30 -8.86
C GLU A 405 3.69 -16.14 -8.22
N ASN A 406 4.08 -15.14 -9.02
CA ASN A 406 4.67 -13.89 -8.56
C ASN A 406 3.76 -13.16 -7.56
N LEU A 407 2.48 -12.98 -7.94
CA LEU A 407 1.47 -12.40 -7.06
C LEU A 407 1.29 -13.21 -5.76
N ARG A 408 1.27 -14.55 -5.86
CA ARG A 408 1.08 -15.42 -4.70
C ARG A 408 2.21 -15.23 -3.68
N LEU A 409 3.46 -15.22 -4.14
CA LEU A 409 4.63 -15.15 -3.26
C LEU A 409 4.87 -13.77 -2.67
N HIS A 410 4.67 -12.71 -3.44
CA HIS A 410 5.00 -11.36 -2.99
C HIS A 410 3.82 -10.60 -2.36
N MET A 411 2.60 -11.16 -2.39
CA MET A 411 1.49 -10.57 -1.64
C MET A 411 1.76 -10.65 -0.14
N THR A 412 1.53 -9.55 0.58
CA THR A 412 1.68 -9.48 2.04
C THR A 412 0.33 -9.59 2.75
N GLY A 413 -0.20 -8.47 3.22
CA GLY A 413 -1.49 -8.36 3.88
C GLY A 413 -2.06 -6.97 3.66
N VAL A 414 -3.36 -6.86 3.86
CA VAL A 414 -4.08 -5.60 3.68
C VAL A 414 -4.88 -5.28 4.94
N PRO A 415 -4.70 -4.09 5.53
CA PRO A 415 -5.50 -3.66 6.66
C PRO A 415 -6.90 -3.23 6.20
N ARG A 416 -7.90 -3.39 7.05
CA ARG A 416 -9.25 -2.83 6.89
C ARG A 416 -9.70 -2.17 8.16
N LEU A 417 -10.41 -1.06 8.01
CA LEU A 417 -11.09 -0.40 9.11
C LEU A 417 -12.55 -0.83 9.16
N ALA A 418 -13.09 -1.11 10.35
CA ALA A 418 -14.53 -1.17 10.58
C ALA A 418 -15.13 0.24 10.44
N ARG A 419 -16.03 0.42 9.47
CA ARG A 419 -16.71 1.68 9.16
C ARG A 419 -17.87 1.96 10.12
N HIS A 420 -18.51 0.91 10.59
CA HIS A 420 -19.62 0.94 11.53
C HIS A 420 -19.49 -0.21 12.54
N ASP A 421 -20.23 -0.14 13.63
CA ASP A 421 -20.34 -1.25 14.56
C ASP A 421 -21.06 -2.44 13.91
N PHE A 422 -20.54 -3.65 14.09
CA PHE A 422 -21.19 -4.87 13.63
C PHE A 422 -20.81 -6.08 14.49
N ASN A 423 -21.59 -7.16 14.38
CA ASN A 423 -21.27 -8.42 15.03
C ASN A 423 -20.69 -9.40 14.01
N LEU A 424 -19.43 -9.79 14.20
CA LEU A 424 -18.75 -10.80 13.39
C LEU A 424 -19.02 -12.19 13.98
N ASN A 425 -19.70 -13.03 13.20
CA ASN A 425 -19.89 -14.43 13.60
C ASN A 425 -18.56 -15.16 13.63
N LEU A 426 -18.26 -15.81 14.76
CA LEU A 426 -17.07 -16.63 14.95
C LEU A 426 -17.47 -18.12 14.91
N PRO A 427 -16.71 -18.99 14.20
CA PRO A 427 -17.02 -20.41 14.19
C PRO A 427 -16.90 -21.04 15.58
N GLY A 428 -17.97 -21.64 16.08
CA GLY A 428 -17.95 -22.38 17.36
C GLY A 428 -17.88 -21.52 18.62
N SER A 429 -18.14 -20.21 18.52
CA SER A 429 -18.21 -19.31 19.68
C SER A 429 -19.28 -18.24 19.50
N ASP A 430 -19.52 -17.46 20.55
CA ASP A 430 -20.36 -16.27 20.50
C ASP A 430 -19.83 -15.27 19.45
N PRO A 431 -20.71 -14.47 18.81
CA PRO A 431 -20.30 -13.42 17.89
C PRO A 431 -19.41 -12.38 18.57
N LEU A 432 -18.45 -11.86 17.81
CA LEU A 432 -17.59 -10.76 18.22
C LEU A 432 -18.23 -9.43 17.87
N SER A 433 -18.50 -8.58 18.87
CA SER A 433 -18.82 -7.17 18.67
C SER A 433 -17.57 -6.42 18.23
N VAL A 434 -17.63 -5.89 17.02
CA VAL A 434 -16.60 -5.09 16.37
C VAL A 434 -17.07 -3.65 16.39
N SER A 435 -16.23 -2.76 16.91
CA SER A 435 -16.55 -1.33 16.97
C SER A 435 -16.03 -0.59 15.75
N GLN A 436 -16.71 0.47 15.37
CA GLN A 436 -16.21 1.44 14.39
C GLN A 436 -14.80 1.88 14.77
N GLY A 437 -13.90 1.88 13.78
CA GLY A 437 -12.50 2.23 13.98
C GLY A 437 -11.60 1.05 14.38
N ASP A 438 -12.13 -0.15 14.62
CA ASP A 438 -11.30 -1.35 14.78
C ASP A 438 -10.58 -1.70 13.47
N ILE A 439 -9.32 -2.12 13.59
CA ILE A 439 -8.48 -2.46 12.43
C ILE A 439 -8.31 -3.98 12.36
N PHE A 440 -8.70 -4.53 11.22
CA PHE A 440 -8.39 -5.90 10.82
C PHE A 440 -7.14 -5.92 9.97
N LEU A 441 -6.19 -6.80 10.27
CA LEU A 441 -5.13 -7.18 9.35
C LEU A 441 -5.51 -8.50 8.71
N LEU A 442 -5.61 -8.50 7.38
CA LEU A 442 -5.91 -9.69 6.58
C LEU A 442 -4.62 -10.19 5.89
N PRO A 443 -3.97 -11.23 6.42
CA PRO A 443 -2.67 -11.72 5.97
C PRO A 443 -2.83 -12.66 4.77
N MET A 444 -2.87 -12.10 3.58
CA MET A 444 -3.03 -12.86 2.33
C MET A 444 -1.86 -13.81 2.07
N CYS A 445 -0.65 -13.42 2.44
CA CYS A 445 0.54 -14.27 2.45
C CYS A 445 0.31 -15.59 3.18
N ALA A 446 -0.46 -15.61 4.28
CA ALA A 446 -0.73 -16.84 5.02
C ALA A 446 -1.55 -17.83 4.17
N SER A 447 -2.57 -17.36 3.46
CA SER A 447 -3.35 -18.18 2.52
C SER A 447 -2.52 -18.63 1.33
N ASN A 448 -1.65 -17.75 0.85
CA ASN A 448 -0.81 -17.99 -0.32
C ASN A 448 0.35 -18.95 -0.02
N LEU A 449 0.80 -19.07 1.22
CA LEU A 449 1.90 -19.95 1.64
C LEU A 449 1.40 -21.19 2.41
N ASP A 450 0.09 -21.42 2.48
CA ASP A 450 -0.49 -22.60 3.13
C ASP A 450 -0.13 -23.89 2.37
N ALA A 451 0.66 -24.75 3.00
CA ALA A 451 1.12 -26.00 2.42
C ALA A 451 -0.03 -27.00 2.14
N ASN A 452 -1.16 -26.90 2.84
CA ASN A 452 -2.33 -27.73 2.54
C ASN A 452 -2.96 -27.37 1.19
N THR A 453 -2.85 -26.09 0.80
CA THR A 453 -3.39 -25.59 -0.47
C THR A 453 -2.36 -25.67 -1.60
N TRP A 454 -1.10 -25.37 -1.32
CA TRP A 454 -0.05 -25.15 -2.33
C TRP A 454 1.06 -26.20 -2.36
N GLY A 455 1.05 -27.17 -1.43
CA GLY A 455 2.07 -28.19 -1.31
C GLY A 455 3.22 -27.81 -0.36
N PRO A 456 4.14 -28.74 -0.05
CA PRO A 456 5.26 -28.51 0.87
C PRO A 456 6.25 -27.45 0.37
N ASP A 457 6.25 -27.18 -0.93
CA ASP A 457 7.07 -26.21 -1.65
C ASP A 457 6.33 -24.87 -1.86
N ALA A 458 5.29 -24.58 -1.06
CA ALA A 458 4.52 -23.34 -1.16
C ALA A 458 5.38 -22.06 -1.10
N ALA A 459 6.56 -22.08 -0.48
CA ALA A 459 7.45 -20.92 -0.43
C ALA A 459 8.30 -20.72 -1.70
N SER A 460 8.25 -21.65 -2.66
CA SER A 460 9.06 -21.64 -3.88
C SER A 460 8.27 -21.12 -5.07
N PHE A 461 8.95 -20.40 -5.97
CA PHE A 461 8.40 -19.93 -7.25
C PHE A 461 8.32 -21.07 -8.26
N ILE A 462 7.12 -21.65 -8.43
CA ILE A 462 6.86 -22.72 -9.40
C ILE A 462 5.57 -22.40 -10.18
N PRO A 463 5.68 -21.61 -11.26
CA PRO A 463 4.58 -21.32 -12.19
C PRO A 463 3.87 -22.55 -12.75
N GLY A 464 4.58 -23.68 -12.89
CA GLY A 464 4.00 -24.95 -13.36
C GLY A 464 2.80 -25.42 -12.53
N ARG A 465 2.64 -24.95 -11.28
CA ARG A 465 1.43 -25.19 -10.46
C ARG A 465 0.15 -24.74 -11.16
N PHE A 466 0.21 -23.68 -11.97
CA PHE A 466 -0.93 -23.11 -12.67
C PHE A 466 -1.10 -23.62 -14.09
N ILE A 467 -0.39 -24.68 -14.48
CA ILE A 467 -0.49 -25.30 -15.81
C ILE A 467 -1.13 -26.69 -15.67
N ASN A 468 -2.16 -26.95 -16.46
CA ASN A 468 -2.80 -28.26 -16.55
C ASN A 468 -1.96 -29.21 -17.43
N ALA A 469 -2.26 -30.52 -17.37
CA ALA A 469 -1.57 -31.52 -18.19
C ALA A 469 -1.71 -31.29 -19.70
N ASP A 470 -2.76 -30.59 -20.15
CA ASP A 470 -3.00 -30.21 -21.55
C ASP A 470 -2.29 -28.90 -21.96
N GLY A 471 -1.51 -28.28 -21.06
CA GLY A 471 -0.81 -27.02 -21.29
C GLY A 471 -1.64 -25.75 -21.03
N THR A 472 -2.93 -25.87 -20.71
CA THR A 472 -3.80 -24.72 -20.43
C THR A 472 -3.68 -24.22 -18.99
N LEU A 473 -4.14 -22.99 -18.73
CA LEU A 473 -4.16 -22.41 -17.39
C LEU A 473 -5.12 -23.13 -16.43
N ASN A 474 -4.63 -23.47 -15.24
CA ASN A 474 -5.44 -23.98 -14.14
C ASN A 474 -6.20 -22.84 -13.44
N ASN A 475 -7.34 -22.47 -14.01
CA ASN A 475 -8.24 -21.44 -13.48
C ASN A 475 -8.81 -21.77 -12.08
N SER A 476 -8.77 -23.02 -11.64
CA SER A 476 -9.17 -23.41 -10.27
C SER A 476 -8.14 -22.93 -9.25
N LEU A 477 -6.85 -23.18 -9.51
CA LEU A 477 -5.77 -22.71 -8.64
C LEU A 477 -5.56 -21.20 -8.72
N ILE A 478 -5.69 -20.59 -9.89
CA ILE A 478 -5.63 -19.13 -10.04
C ILE A 478 -6.65 -18.43 -9.11
N ARG A 479 -7.88 -18.95 -9.03
CA ARG A 479 -8.92 -18.40 -8.12
C ARG A 479 -8.62 -18.59 -6.63
N LYS A 480 -7.65 -19.45 -6.27
CA LYS A 480 -7.18 -19.60 -4.88
C LYS A 480 -6.15 -18.55 -4.48
N VAL A 481 -5.46 -17.93 -5.43
CA VAL A 481 -4.48 -16.86 -5.15
C VAL A 481 -5.19 -15.69 -4.47
N ARG A 482 -4.64 -15.24 -3.34
CA ARG A 482 -5.06 -14.04 -2.62
C ARG A 482 -4.06 -12.93 -2.89
N ALA A 483 -4.33 -12.08 -3.87
CA ALA A 483 -3.43 -10.98 -4.23
C ALA A 483 -4.17 -9.65 -4.46
N PHE A 484 -5.36 -9.72 -5.06
CA PHE A 484 -6.15 -8.52 -5.31
C PHE A 484 -7.08 -8.16 -4.15
N GLY A 485 -6.91 -8.78 -2.99
CA GLY A 485 -7.82 -8.66 -1.85
C GLY A 485 -8.39 -10.01 -1.43
N VAL A 486 -9.03 -10.01 -0.26
CA VAL A 486 -9.63 -11.17 0.42
C VAL A 486 -11.02 -10.80 0.91
N ALA A 487 -11.79 -11.76 1.43
CA ALA A 487 -13.07 -11.46 2.08
C ALA A 487 -13.97 -10.52 1.25
N GLY A 488 -14.19 -10.84 -0.04
CA GLY A 488 -15.15 -10.18 -0.94
C GLY A 488 -14.81 -8.80 -1.50
N ASN A 489 -13.78 -8.09 -0.99
CA ASN A 489 -13.33 -6.83 -1.60
C ASN A 489 -12.09 -7.09 -2.48
N LEU A 490 -12.27 -6.97 -3.79
CA LEU A 490 -11.21 -7.10 -4.79
C LEU A 490 -10.76 -5.74 -5.30
N CYS A 491 -9.50 -5.66 -5.72
CA CYS A 491 -8.88 -4.51 -6.34
C CYS A 491 -9.64 -4.20 -7.65
N PRO A 492 -10.16 -2.97 -7.80
CA PRO A 492 -10.87 -2.57 -9.00
C PRO A 492 -9.94 -2.57 -10.22
N GLY A 493 -8.70 -2.11 -10.05
CA GLY A 493 -7.69 -2.04 -11.12
C GLY A 493 -6.97 -3.34 -11.46
N ARG A 494 -7.42 -4.51 -10.96
CA ARG A 494 -6.68 -5.79 -11.13
C ARG A 494 -6.53 -6.23 -12.60
N VAL A 495 -7.53 -5.94 -13.44
CA VAL A 495 -7.51 -6.31 -14.85
C VAL A 495 -6.56 -5.38 -15.59
N PHE A 496 -6.75 -4.07 -15.41
CA PHE A 496 -5.87 -3.05 -15.98
C PHE A 496 -4.40 -3.23 -15.57
N GLY A 497 -4.12 -3.44 -14.28
CA GLY A 497 -2.75 -3.66 -13.81
C GLY A 497 -2.11 -4.95 -14.35
N PHE A 498 -2.91 -6.00 -14.60
CA PHE A 498 -2.44 -7.20 -15.30
C PHE A 498 -2.07 -6.87 -16.75
N GLU A 499 -2.94 -6.16 -17.48
CA GLU A 499 -2.69 -5.81 -18.88
C GLU A 499 -1.43 -4.96 -19.05
N VAL A 500 -1.25 -3.92 -18.22
CA VAL A 500 -0.02 -3.10 -18.25
C VAL A 500 1.21 -3.95 -17.95
N ALA A 501 1.16 -4.83 -16.94
CA ALA A 501 2.29 -5.71 -16.63
C ALA A 501 2.61 -6.66 -17.78
N MET A 502 1.59 -7.21 -18.46
CA MET A 502 1.79 -8.06 -19.63
C MET A 502 2.39 -7.28 -20.80
N MET A 503 1.91 -6.06 -21.09
CA MET A 503 2.50 -5.21 -22.15
C MET A 503 3.99 -4.96 -21.91
N VAL A 504 4.35 -4.56 -20.68
CA VAL A 504 5.74 -4.25 -20.35
C VAL A 504 6.61 -5.51 -20.39
N VAL A 505 6.21 -6.59 -19.70
CA VAL A 505 7.06 -7.79 -19.61
C VAL A 505 7.11 -8.54 -20.95
N ALA A 506 5.97 -8.78 -21.60
CA ALA A 506 5.95 -9.44 -22.90
C ALA A 506 6.66 -8.59 -23.96
N GLY A 507 6.43 -7.27 -23.99
CA GLY A 507 7.12 -6.36 -24.91
C GLY A 507 8.64 -6.44 -24.78
N MET A 508 9.15 -6.35 -23.55
CA MET A 508 10.58 -6.48 -23.31
C MET A 508 11.12 -7.84 -23.75
N LEU A 509 10.42 -8.93 -23.40
CA LEU A 509 10.85 -10.28 -23.72
C LEU A 509 10.72 -10.63 -25.21
N ARG A 510 9.87 -9.93 -25.96
CA ARG A 510 9.78 -10.02 -27.43
C ARG A 510 10.96 -9.29 -28.07
N ASP A 511 11.11 -8.01 -27.72
CA ASP A 511 11.91 -7.05 -28.50
C ASP A 511 13.38 -7.04 -28.11
N PHE A 512 13.73 -7.49 -26.90
CA PHE A 512 15.08 -7.37 -26.39
C PHE A 512 15.64 -8.71 -25.89
N ASP A 513 16.92 -8.92 -26.21
CA ASP A 513 17.78 -9.80 -25.44
C ASP A 513 18.31 -9.04 -24.22
N ILE A 514 18.10 -9.62 -23.04
CA ILE A 514 18.47 -9.04 -21.75
C ILE A 514 19.66 -9.81 -21.21
N LYS A 515 20.80 -9.13 -21.01
CA LYS A 515 22.03 -9.72 -20.47
C LYS A 515 22.58 -8.87 -19.33
N SER A 516 23.11 -9.51 -18.28
CA SER A 516 23.83 -8.77 -17.23
C SER A 516 25.10 -8.16 -17.80
N ILE A 517 25.38 -6.89 -17.50
CA ILE A 517 26.58 -6.19 -18.00
C ILE A 517 27.86 -6.83 -17.46
N ASP A 518 27.81 -7.36 -16.25
CA ASP A 518 28.96 -7.99 -15.60
C ASP A 518 29.08 -9.50 -15.92
N GLY A 519 28.21 -10.03 -16.79
CA GLY A 519 28.19 -11.44 -17.18
C GLY A 519 27.78 -12.42 -16.09
N ARG A 520 27.29 -11.94 -14.93
CA ARG A 520 26.76 -12.82 -13.87
C ARG A 520 25.37 -13.33 -14.23
N ASP A 521 25.07 -14.53 -13.73
CA ASP A 521 23.72 -15.07 -13.78
C ASP A 521 22.78 -14.18 -12.95
N PHE A 522 21.54 -14.06 -13.41
CA PHE A 522 20.51 -13.31 -12.71
C PHE A 522 20.06 -14.02 -11.42
N TRP A 523 19.69 -13.24 -10.41
CA TRP A 523 19.12 -13.71 -9.16
C TRP A 523 17.81 -13.00 -8.84
N VAL A 524 16.99 -13.67 -8.03
CA VAL A 524 15.78 -13.08 -7.44
C VAL A 524 16.22 -12.06 -6.36
N PRO A 525 15.77 -10.80 -6.42
CA PRO A 525 16.21 -9.78 -5.49
C PRO A 525 15.76 -10.07 -4.05
N ASP A 526 16.51 -9.54 -3.09
CA ASP A 526 16.10 -9.60 -1.68
C ASP A 526 14.86 -8.75 -1.43
N VAL A 527 14.11 -9.08 -0.37
CA VAL A 527 12.95 -8.30 0.07
C VAL A 527 13.43 -7.11 0.91
N ARG A 528 13.04 -5.90 0.50
CA ARG A 528 13.31 -4.67 1.24
C ARG A 528 12.57 -4.67 2.56
N ARG A 529 13.26 -4.31 3.64
CA ARG A 529 12.66 -4.13 4.98
C ARG A 529 11.69 -2.94 4.96
N GLY A 530 10.57 -3.08 5.65
CA GLY A 530 9.53 -2.07 5.76
C GLY A 530 8.18 -2.69 6.08
N PHE A 531 7.16 -1.86 6.29
CA PHE A 531 5.81 -2.33 6.60
C PHE A 531 5.15 -3.05 5.40
N ASN A 532 5.66 -2.86 4.17
CA ASN A 532 5.29 -3.54 2.91
C ASN A 532 3.81 -3.98 2.85
N VAL A 533 2.88 -3.02 2.83
CA VAL A 533 1.43 -3.29 2.74
C VAL A 533 1.05 -3.57 1.29
N GLY A 534 0.20 -4.56 1.07
CA GLY A 534 -0.11 -5.02 -0.28
C GLY A 534 0.93 -6.02 -0.75
N PHE A 535 2.13 -5.56 -1.12
CA PHE A 535 3.17 -6.42 -1.69
C PHE A 535 4.56 -6.13 -1.12
N GLU A 536 5.45 -7.12 -1.25
CA GLU A 536 6.87 -6.97 -0.96
C GLU A 536 7.54 -6.05 -1.99
N ARG A 537 8.49 -5.24 -1.52
CA ARG A 537 9.37 -4.43 -2.37
C ARG A 537 10.72 -5.12 -2.53
N TYR A 538 11.36 -4.98 -3.68
CA TYR A 538 12.71 -5.49 -3.92
C TYR A 538 13.77 -4.55 -3.29
N ALA A 539 14.91 -5.11 -2.90
CA ALA A 539 15.98 -4.41 -2.20
C ALA A 539 17.15 -3.99 -3.10
N ASP A 540 17.25 -4.56 -4.30
CA ASP A 540 18.37 -4.34 -5.24
C ASP A 540 17.90 -4.16 -6.68
N ASP A 541 18.82 -3.63 -7.50
CA ASP A 541 18.69 -3.52 -8.94
C ASP A 541 19.91 -4.18 -9.62
N VAL A 542 19.76 -4.53 -10.90
CA VAL A 542 20.80 -5.13 -11.74
C VAL A 542 20.94 -4.31 -13.02
N LYS A 543 22.18 -4.00 -13.37
CA LYS A 543 22.50 -3.35 -14.65
C LYS A 543 22.50 -4.37 -15.77
N VAL A 544 21.74 -4.08 -16.82
CA VAL A 544 21.59 -4.95 -17.98
C VAL A 544 21.86 -4.22 -19.28
N ALA A 545 22.38 -4.96 -20.26
CA ALA A 545 22.35 -4.58 -21.65
C ALA A 545 21.03 -5.11 -22.26
N LEU A 546 20.25 -4.20 -22.83
CA LEU A 546 19.08 -4.49 -23.65
C LEU A 546 19.51 -4.36 -25.11
N ALA A 547 19.58 -5.49 -25.82
CA ALA A 547 19.89 -5.52 -27.25
C ALA A 547 18.63 -5.86 -28.05
N ARG A 548 18.25 -5.01 -28.99
CA ARG A 548 17.05 -5.23 -29.83
C ARG A 548 17.25 -6.46 -30.71
N ARG A 549 16.21 -7.31 -30.81
CA ARG A 549 16.19 -8.53 -31.63
C ARG A 549 15.97 -8.29 -33.11
#